data_AF-A0A6M1LQS8-F1
#
_entry.id   AF-A0A6M1LQS8-F1
#
_cell.length_a   1.000
_cell.length_b   1.000
_cell.length_c   1.000
_cell.angle_alpha   90.00
_cell.angle_beta   90.00
_cell.angle_gamma   90.00
#
_symmetry.space_group_name_H-M   'P 1'
#
loop_
_entity.id
_entity.type
_entity.pdbx_description
1 polymer ?
#
loop_
_entity_poly.entity_id
_entity_poly.type
_entity_poly.pdbx_seq_one_letter_code
_entity_poly.pdbx_strand_id
1 'polypeptide(L)'
;MRRHLIALLALLAGLVGAGAAQAQNRFWLVNDTGRVIERAYVSSSRVSDWGPDILGTSVLPPGQRVWVTPNFGDCILDLRVTYQGGGEESRMQVNACSLSQIVFGRSGAGAGASIGGGGAGASIAGNPSFYFVNGTGLTIREVYVSLSTDSNWGGDRLGQNVLQPGQRLQVSLPAGRVCTVDMRVVYADGRSFERRRVETCSVNDFVWR
;
A
#
# COMPACT_ATOMS: atom_id res chain seq x y z
N MET A 1 -66.29 17.24 -35.76
CA MET A 1 -65.58 16.06 -36.30
C MET A 1 -64.08 16.25 -36.08
N ARG A 2 -63.40 15.17 -35.68
CA ARG A 2 -62.01 15.04 -35.24
C ARG A 2 -60.97 15.65 -36.21
N ARG A 3 -59.86 16.19 -35.70
CA ARG A 3 -58.53 15.53 -35.76
C ARG A 3 -57.40 16.34 -35.10
N HIS A 4 -56.58 15.58 -34.40
CA HIS A 4 -55.44 15.86 -33.55
C HIS A 4 -54.27 16.55 -34.25
N LEU A 5 -53.41 17.24 -33.47
CA LEU A 5 -51.95 17.24 -33.65
C LEU A 5 -51.29 17.67 -32.33
N ILE A 6 -50.76 16.68 -31.61
CA ILE A 6 -49.91 16.83 -30.43
C ILE A 6 -48.50 17.11 -30.96
N ALA A 7 -47.93 18.28 -30.66
CA ALA A 7 -46.53 18.57 -30.93
C ALA A 7 -45.70 18.20 -29.69
N LEU A 8 -44.97 17.08 -29.78
CA LEU A 8 -43.95 16.68 -28.82
C LEU A 8 -42.75 17.65 -28.90
N LEU A 9 -42.45 18.35 -27.81
CA LEU A 9 -41.15 18.99 -27.62
C LEU A 9 -40.16 17.95 -27.08
N ALA A 10 -39.15 17.60 -27.86
CA ALA A 10 -38.11 16.66 -27.48
C ALA A 10 -37.14 17.29 -26.46
N LEU A 11 -37.01 16.65 -25.29
CA LEU A 11 -35.91 16.91 -24.35
C LEU A 11 -34.59 16.42 -24.96
N LEU A 12 -33.67 17.35 -25.23
CA LEU A 12 -32.26 17.04 -25.51
C LEU A 12 -31.54 16.78 -24.19
N ALA A 13 -31.47 15.51 -23.78
CA ALA A 13 -30.61 15.08 -22.68
C ALA A 13 -29.14 15.03 -23.16
N GLY A 14 -28.31 15.89 -22.61
CA GLY A 14 -26.87 15.90 -22.86
C GLY A 14 -26.20 14.60 -22.38
N LEU A 15 -25.64 13.84 -23.31
CA LEU A 15 -24.73 12.73 -23.02
C LEU A 15 -23.39 13.31 -22.56
N VAL A 16 -23.21 13.48 -21.25
CA VAL A 16 -21.88 13.65 -20.67
C VAL A 16 -21.20 12.27 -20.78
N GLY A 17 -20.40 12.08 -21.83
CA GLY A 17 -19.55 10.90 -21.96
C GLY A 17 -18.58 10.86 -20.78
N ALA A 18 -18.85 9.99 -19.81
CA ALA A 18 -17.83 9.56 -18.86
C ALA A 18 -16.78 8.80 -19.66
N GLY A 19 -15.70 9.50 -20.04
CA GLY A 19 -14.53 8.83 -20.61
C GLY A 19 -14.11 7.74 -19.63
N ALA A 20 -14.13 6.48 -20.08
CA ALA A 20 -13.60 5.38 -19.29
C ALA A 20 -12.18 5.77 -18.90
N ALA A 21 -11.92 5.88 -17.59
CA ALA A 21 -10.55 6.00 -17.10
C ALA A 21 -9.84 4.74 -17.61
N GLN A 22 -9.05 4.86 -18.69
CA GLN A 22 -8.30 3.74 -19.18
C GLN A 22 -7.40 3.27 -18.03
N ALA A 23 -7.49 1.98 -17.72
CA ALA A 23 -6.53 1.33 -16.85
C ALA A 23 -5.13 1.65 -17.42
N GLN A 24 -4.36 2.38 -16.62
CA GLN A 24 -3.13 3.02 -17.05
C GLN A 24 -2.00 2.39 -16.26
N ASN A 25 -1.15 1.62 -16.92
CA ASN A 25 0.00 0.93 -16.34
C ASN A 25 1.22 1.85 -16.14
N ARG A 26 0.96 3.14 -15.89
CA ARG A 26 1.97 4.19 -15.69
C ARG A 26 1.97 4.60 -14.23
N PHE A 27 3.16 4.69 -13.66
CA PHE A 27 3.33 4.80 -12.22
C PHE A 27 4.64 5.51 -11.89
N TRP A 28 4.75 5.99 -10.65
CA TRP A 28 6.03 6.41 -10.09
C TRP A 28 6.84 5.21 -9.60
N LEU A 29 8.06 5.04 -10.07
CA LEU A 29 9.04 4.17 -9.41
C LEU A 29 9.78 5.01 -8.35
N VAL A 30 9.70 4.61 -7.09
CA VAL A 30 10.25 5.35 -5.95
C VAL A 30 11.41 4.56 -5.34
N ASN A 31 12.53 5.23 -5.08
CA ASN A 31 13.63 4.68 -4.33
C ASN A 31 13.52 5.08 -2.85
N ASP A 32 12.93 4.22 -2.02
CA ASP A 32 12.88 4.36 -0.55
C ASP A 32 13.99 3.54 0.12
N THR A 33 15.07 3.22 -0.62
CA THR A 33 16.24 2.51 -0.10
C THR A 33 17.27 3.51 0.42
N GLY A 34 18.29 3.01 1.14
CA GLY A 34 19.48 3.81 1.48
C GLY A 34 20.55 3.88 0.38
N ARG A 35 20.28 3.37 -0.83
CA ARG A 35 21.27 3.18 -1.92
C ARG A 35 20.79 3.80 -3.22
N VAL A 36 21.72 4.25 -4.06
CA VAL A 36 21.39 4.75 -5.41
C VAL A 36 20.98 3.56 -6.30
N ILE A 37 19.83 3.66 -6.96
CA ILE A 37 19.47 2.73 -8.05
C ILE A 37 20.19 3.22 -9.30
N GLU A 38 21.06 2.38 -9.85
CA GLU A 38 21.85 2.69 -11.05
C GLU A 38 21.11 2.33 -12.35
N ARG A 39 20.28 1.28 -12.32
CA ARG A 39 19.50 0.80 -13.48
C ARG A 39 18.16 0.26 -13.02
N ALA A 40 17.11 0.47 -13.81
CA ALA A 40 15.78 -0.07 -13.56
C ALA A 40 15.19 -0.67 -14.85
N TYR A 41 14.46 -1.77 -14.72
CA TYR A 41 13.86 -2.50 -15.83
C TYR A 41 12.39 -2.74 -15.55
N VAL A 42 11.56 -2.70 -16.60
CA VAL A 42 10.13 -2.99 -16.53
C VAL A 42 9.73 -3.82 -17.74
N SER A 43 9.16 -5.00 -17.50
CA SER A 43 8.68 -5.88 -18.56
C SER A 43 7.26 -6.36 -18.26
N SER A 44 6.57 -6.85 -19.28
CA SER A 44 5.34 -7.62 -19.10
C SER A 44 5.69 -8.94 -18.40
N SER A 45 4.92 -9.35 -17.38
CA SER A 45 5.18 -10.64 -16.69
C SER A 45 4.95 -11.87 -17.58
N ARG A 46 4.54 -11.69 -18.84
CA ARG A 46 4.40 -12.76 -19.83
C ARG A 46 5.68 -13.03 -20.61
N VAL A 47 6.69 -12.18 -20.50
CA VAL A 47 7.98 -12.34 -21.19
C VAL A 47 9.10 -12.45 -20.17
N SER A 48 10.15 -13.20 -20.52
CA SER A 48 11.33 -13.37 -19.67
C SER A 48 12.42 -12.32 -19.93
N ASP A 49 12.33 -11.58 -21.03
CA ASP A 49 13.24 -10.48 -21.34
C ASP A 49 12.82 -9.22 -20.57
N TRP A 50 13.80 -8.63 -19.89
CA TRP A 50 13.62 -7.42 -19.08
C TRP A 50 13.59 -6.14 -19.91
N GLY A 51 14.10 -6.19 -21.14
CA GLY A 51 14.22 -5.01 -22.00
C GLY A 51 15.30 -4.01 -21.53
N PRO A 52 15.29 -2.79 -22.07
CA PRO A 52 16.30 -1.78 -21.78
C PRO A 52 16.14 -1.16 -20.39
N ASP A 53 17.22 -0.56 -19.90
CA ASP A 53 17.18 0.28 -18.70
C ASP A 53 16.33 1.54 -18.95
N ILE A 54 15.34 1.76 -18.07
CA ILE A 54 14.43 2.90 -18.16
C ILE A 54 15.03 4.21 -17.61
N LEU A 55 16.18 4.16 -16.91
CA LEU A 55 16.87 5.35 -16.41
C LEU A 55 17.86 5.95 -17.43
N GLY A 56 18.29 5.15 -18.42
CA GLY A 56 19.21 5.59 -19.46
C GLY A 56 20.58 5.95 -18.90
N THR A 57 20.97 7.23 -19.03
CA THR A 57 22.24 7.75 -18.47
C THR A 57 22.08 8.35 -17.07
N SER A 58 20.87 8.35 -16.53
CA SER A 58 20.57 8.89 -15.19
C SER A 58 20.59 7.80 -14.14
N VAL A 59 20.60 8.19 -12.88
CA VAL A 59 20.42 7.29 -11.73
C VAL A 59 19.28 7.79 -10.87
N LEU A 60 18.74 6.94 -9.99
CA LEU A 60 17.68 7.30 -9.05
C LEU A 60 18.20 7.28 -7.60
N PRO A 61 18.55 8.43 -7.00
CA PRO A 61 19.03 8.51 -5.62
C PRO A 61 17.97 8.12 -4.57
N PRO A 62 18.38 7.80 -3.33
CA PRO A 62 17.48 7.63 -2.19
C PRO A 62 16.48 8.79 -2.03
N GLY A 63 15.22 8.48 -1.73
CA GLY A 63 14.13 9.43 -1.56
C GLY A 63 13.57 10.03 -2.86
N GLN A 64 14.14 9.70 -4.02
CA GLN A 64 13.69 10.21 -5.32
C GLN A 64 12.74 9.25 -6.02
N ARG A 65 12.05 9.76 -7.05
CA ARG A 65 11.14 8.98 -7.90
C ARG A 65 11.27 9.34 -9.37
N VAL A 66 10.96 8.38 -10.24
CA VAL A 66 10.90 8.55 -11.70
C VAL A 66 9.53 8.14 -12.23
N TRP A 67 9.02 8.86 -13.21
CA TRP A 67 7.73 8.53 -13.85
C TRP A 67 7.96 7.50 -14.95
N VAL A 68 7.27 6.37 -14.86
CA VAL A 68 7.41 5.25 -15.79
C VAL A 68 6.20 5.20 -16.70
N THR A 69 6.44 5.16 -18.01
CA THR A 69 5.41 4.95 -19.04
C THR A 69 5.84 3.80 -19.92
N PRO A 70 5.38 2.56 -19.65
CA PRO A 70 5.69 1.42 -20.51
C PRO A 70 5.19 1.65 -21.95
N ASN A 71 5.91 1.10 -22.92
CA ASN A 71 5.53 1.15 -24.34
C ASN A 71 4.58 0.01 -24.75
N PHE A 72 4.11 -0.79 -23.77
CA PHE A 72 3.16 -1.87 -23.91
C PHE A 72 1.97 -1.65 -22.97
N GLY A 73 0.82 -2.27 -23.27
CA GLY A 73 -0.45 -2.05 -22.55
C GLY A 73 -0.74 -2.99 -21.39
N ASP A 74 0.22 -3.84 -20.99
CA ASP A 74 0.00 -4.84 -19.95
C ASP A 74 -0.14 -4.26 -18.56
N CYS A 75 -1.05 -4.84 -17.78
CA CYS A 75 -1.24 -4.43 -16.38
C CYS A 75 -0.35 -5.21 -15.41
N ILE A 76 -0.02 -6.46 -15.71
CA ILE A 76 0.77 -7.33 -14.83
C ILE A 76 2.22 -7.27 -15.29
N LEU A 77 3.06 -6.60 -14.50
CA LEU A 77 4.43 -6.24 -14.84
C LEU A 77 5.44 -6.82 -13.87
N ASP A 78 6.62 -7.11 -14.39
CA ASP A 78 7.80 -7.40 -13.59
C ASP A 78 8.72 -6.18 -13.59
N LEU A 79 9.31 -5.86 -12.43
CA LEU A 79 10.26 -4.78 -12.27
C LEU A 79 11.54 -5.31 -11.64
N ARG A 80 12.69 -4.80 -12.07
CA ARG A 80 13.99 -5.10 -11.46
C ARG A 80 14.81 -3.83 -11.35
N VAL A 81 15.53 -3.68 -10.25
CA VAL A 81 16.49 -2.59 -10.06
C VAL A 81 17.85 -3.17 -9.69
N THR A 82 18.92 -2.51 -10.15
CA THR A 82 20.27 -2.76 -9.63
C THR A 82 20.77 -1.52 -8.92
N TYR A 83 21.54 -1.73 -7.86
CA TYR A 83 22.05 -0.66 -7.02
C TYR A 83 23.50 -0.33 -7.34
N GLN A 84 23.87 0.94 -7.18
CA GLN A 84 25.26 1.35 -7.27
C GLN A 84 26.11 0.59 -6.24
N GLY A 85 27.21 0.00 -6.69
CA GLY A 85 28.05 -0.89 -5.87
C GLY A 85 27.53 -2.34 -5.79
N GLY A 86 26.52 -2.70 -6.59
CA GLY A 86 26.08 -4.08 -6.81
C GLY A 86 24.82 -4.50 -6.03
N GLY A 87 24.31 -5.68 -6.32
CA GLY A 87 23.05 -6.18 -5.75
C GLY A 87 21.83 -5.69 -6.53
N GLU A 88 20.76 -6.47 -6.43
CA GLU A 88 19.55 -6.31 -7.21
C GLU A 88 18.31 -6.59 -6.35
N GLU A 89 17.18 -6.00 -6.74
CA GLU A 89 15.87 -6.29 -6.17
C GLU A 89 14.85 -6.39 -7.30
N SER A 90 14.02 -7.42 -7.25
CA SER A 90 12.99 -7.69 -8.26
C SER A 90 11.61 -7.76 -7.64
N ARG A 91 10.61 -7.29 -8.39
CA ARG A 91 9.18 -7.32 -8.05
C ARG A 91 8.46 -7.99 -9.20
N MET A 92 7.94 -9.18 -8.94
CA MET A 92 7.26 -9.97 -9.97
C MET A 92 5.74 -9.79 -9.85
N GLN A 93 5.06 -9.88 -10.99
CA GLN A 93 3.60 -9.93 -11.13
C GLN A 93 2.86 -8.75 -10.47
N VAL A 94 3.42 -7.55 -10.60
CA VAL A 94 2.85 -6.32 -10.06
C VAL A 94 1.72 -5.82 -10.94
N ASN A 95 0.51 -5.62 -10.38
CA ASN A 95 -0.61 -5.03 -11.12
C ASN A 95 -0.50 -3.50 -11.22
N ALA A 96 0.28 -3.01 -12.18
CA ALA A 96 0.52 -1.59 -12.43
C ALA A 96 -0.73 -0.78 -12.77
N CYS A 97 -1.76 -1.37 -13.37
CA CYS A 97 -3.01 -0.66 -13.67
C CYS A 97 -3.83 -0.28 -12.44
N SER A 98 -3.55 -0.93 -11.30
CA SER A 98 -4.17 -0.61 -10.01
C SER A 98 -3.30 0.30 -9.13
N LEU A 99 -2.11 0.70 -9.62
CA LEU A 99 -1.09 1.34 -8.80
C LEU A 99 -0.64 2.68 -9.40
N SER A 100 -0.59 3.71 -8.58
CA SER A 100 0.01 5.00 -8.94
C SER A 100 1.53 5.04 -8.68
N GLN A 101 2.05 4.12 -7.86
CA GLN A 101 3.47 4.04 -7.52
C GLN A 101 3.92 2.63 -7.12
N ILE A 102 5.20 2.34 -7.35
CA ILE A 102 5.91 1.12 -6.96
C ILE A 102 7.20 1.53 -6.26
N VAL A 103 7.39 1.08 -5.02
CA VAL A 103 8.46 1.54 -4.12
C VAL A 103 9.49 0.44 -3.87
N PHE A 104 10.78 0.71 -4.08
CA PHE A 104 11.91 -0.17 -3.70
C PHE A 104 12.49 0.26 -2.35
N GLY A 105 13.01 -0.68 -1.54
CA GLY A 105 13.66 -0.35 -0.25
C GLY A 105 12.85 -0.56 1.02
N ARG A 106 11.54 -0.74 0.91
CA ARG A 106 10.77 -1.42 1.97
C ARG A 106 10.86 -2.91 1.70
N SER A 107 11.45 -3.66 2.64
CA SER A 107 11.45 -5.13 2.60
C SER A 107 10.00 -5.63 2.57
N GLY A 108 9.50 -5.93 1.38
CA GLY A 108 8.14 -6.44 1.15
C GLY A 108 7.19 -5.55 0.35
N ALA A 109 7.65 -4.55 -0.41
CA ALA A 109 6.80 -4.05 -1.49
C ALA A 109 6.88 -5.05 -2.66
N GLY A 110 5.75 -5.31 -3.29
CA GLY A 110 5.56 -6.47 -4.16
C GLY A 110 4.06 -6.70 -4.20
N ALA A 111 3.41 -5.84 -5.00
CA ALA A 111 1.97 -5.67 -5.18
C ALA A 111 1.20 -4.95 -4.04
N GLY A 112 0.53 -3.84 -4.40
CA GLY A 112 -0.70 -3.40 -3.75
C GLY A 112 -0.68 -2.10 -2.93
N ALA A 113 -0.37 -0.96 -3.53
CA ALA A 113 -0.92 0.32 -3.06
C ALA A 113 -2.43 0.39 -3.41
N SER A 114 -3.25 0.70 -2.42
CA SER A 114 -4.71 0.68 -2.45
C SER A 114 -5.32 1.93 -3.11
N ILE A 115 -6.41 1.74 -3.87
CA ILE A 115 -7.48 2.73 -4.01
C ILE A 115 -8.79 2.03 -3.63
N GLY A 116 -9.57 2.68 -2.78
CA GLY A 116 -10.65 2.08 -2.00
C GLY A 116 -11.87 1.60 -2.78
N GLY A 117 -12.71 0.84 -2.08
CA GLY A 117 -14.10 0.60 -2.44
C GLY A 117 -14.53 -0.86 -2.36
N GLY A 118 -14.88 -1.31 -1.15
CA GLY A 118 -15.94 -2.29 -0.88
C GLY A 118 -15.86 -3.68 -1.53
N GLY A 119 -15.48 -4.69 -0.75
CA GLY A 119 -15.75 -6.09 -1.10
C GLY A 119 -14.97 -7.05 -0.21
N ALA A 120 -15.69 -7.78 0.64
CA ALA A 120 -15.15 -8.87 1.43
C ALA A 120 -14.60 -9.97 0.51
N GLY A 121 -13.32 -10.33 0.68
CA GLY A 121 -12.70 -11.42 -0.05
C GLY A 121 -11.19 -11.46 0.21
N ALA A 122 -10.78 -12.43 1.03
CA ALA A 122 -9.42 -12.85 1.38
C ALA A 122 -8.26 -12.05 0.73
N SER A 123 -7.59 -11.25 1.56
CA SER A 123 -6.40 -10.48 1.22
C SER A 123 -5.23 -11.37 0.81
N ILE A 124 -4.58 -11.00 -0.28
CA ILE A 124 -3.24 -11.46 -0.62
C ILE A 124 -2.33 -11.15 0.57
N ALA A 125 -1.64 -12.19 1.01
CA ALA A 125 -0.67 -12.27 2.08
C ALA A 125 0.32 -11.08 2.20
N GLY A 126 -0.07 -9.97 2.85
CA GLY A 126 0.82 -8.87 3.24
C GLY A 126 1.53 -9.11 4.58
N ASN A 127 2.51 -8.26 4.92
CA ASN A 127 3.14 -8.23 6.24
C ASN A 127 2.39 -7.22 7.14
N PRO A 128 1.62 -7.66 8.14
CA PRO A 128 0.89 -6.77 9.03
C PRO A 128 1.75 -6.21 10.17
N SER A 129 3.08 -6.40 10.13
CA SER A 129 3.98 -5.87 11.16
C SER A 129 4.22 -4.37 10.96
N PHE A 130 4.22 -3.61 12.05
CA PHE A 130 4.37 -2.14 12.04
C PHE A 130 5.02 -1.66 13.35
N TYR A 131 5.41 -0.39 13.40
CA TYR A 131 5.79 0.30 14.63
C TYR A 131 4.56 0.98 15.24
N PHE A 132 4.21 0.61 16.46
CA PHE A 132 3.21 1.30 17.25
C PHE A 132 3.85 2.51 17.92
N VAL A 133 3.36 3.72 17.65
CA VAL A 133 3.86 4.96 18.25
C VAL A 133 2.86 5.50 19.25
N ASN A 134 3.30 5.75 20.48
CA ASN A 134 2.48 6.47 21.46
C ASN A 134 2.46 7.96 21.11
N GLY A 135 1.48 8.37 20.31
CA GLY A 135 1.24 9.78 19.97
C GLY A 135 0.39 10.54 20.99
N THR A 136 0.11 9.93 22.15
CA THR A 136 -0.68 10.55 23.23
C THR A 136 0.23 11.26 24.23
N GLY A 137 -0.36 12.05 25.12
CA GLY A 137 0.35 12.66 26.26
C GLY A 137 0.46 11.76 27.49
N LEU A 138 0.04 10.49 27.41
CA LEU A 138 -0.03 9.58 28.56
C LEU A 138 0.91 8.38 28.37
N THR A 139 1.46 7.88 29.47
CA THR A 139 2.22 6.62 29.47
C THR A 139 1.28 5.44 29.24
N ILE A 140 1.62 4.60 28.27
CA ILE A 140 0.93 3.33 28.00
C ILE A 140 1.63 2.22 28.78
N ARG A 141 0.87 1.47 29.58
CA ARG A 141 1.39 0.36 30.37
C ARG A 141 1.30 -0.97 29.62
N GLU A 142 0.23 -1.19 28.87
CA GLU A 142 0.02 -2.44 28.12
C GLU A 142 -0.43 -2.13 26.69
N VAL A 143 0.11 -2.87 25.73
CA VAL A 143 -0.29 -2.86 24.31
C VAL A 143 -0.60 -4.29 23.90
N TYR A 144 -1.82 -4.53 23.45
CA TYR A 144 -2.25 -5.79 22.85
C TYR A 144 -2.52 -5.57 21.38
N VAL A 145 -2.01 -6.48 20.54
CA VAL A 145 -2.25 -6.46 19.09
C VAL A 145 -2.45 -7.89 18.61
N SER A 146 -3.55 -8.14 17.91
CA SER A 146 -3.85 -9.42 17.26
C SER A 146 -4.33 -9.18 15.84
N LEU A 147 -4.22 -10.20 14.98
CA LEU A 147 -4.89 -10.13 13.67
C LEU A 147 -6.41 -10.08 13.92
N SER A 148 -7.17 -9.33 13.12
CA SER A 148 -8.62 -9.22 13.30
C SER A 148 -9.38 -10.54 13.09
N THR A 149 -8.72 -11.57 12.55
CA THR A 149 -9.24 -12.94 12.45
C THR A 149 -9.06 -13.75 13.73
N ASP A 150 -8.21 -13.30 14.65
CA ASP A 150 -7.93 -14.01 15.88
C ASP A 150 -8.95 -13.58 16.95
N SER A 151 -9.51 -14.55 17.66
CA SER A 151 -10.51 -14.30 18.71
C SER A 151 -9.92 -13.86 20.05
N ASN A 152 -8.59 -13.96 20.20
CA ASN A 152 -7.87 -13.64 21.44
C ASN A 152 -6.82 -12.56 21.18
N TRP A 153 -6.67 -11.66 22.15
CA TRP A 153 -5.70 -10.55 22.11
C TRP A 153 -4.23 -10.99 22.17
N GLY A 154 -3.97 -12.19 22.71
CA GLY A 154 -2.62 -12.65 23.03
C GLY A 154 -2.04 -11.93 24.27
N GLY A 155 -0.72 -12.04 24.43
CA GLY A 155 -0.01 -11.37 25.52
C GLY A 155 0.25 -9.89 25.25
N ASP A 156 0.49 -9.15 26.32
CA ASP A 156 0.99 -7.78 26.24
C ASP A 156 2.33 -7.76 25.48
N ARG A 157 2.48 -6.77 24.61
CA ARG A 157 3.65 -6.57 23.76
C ARG A 157 4.77 -5.81 24.46
N LEU A 158 4.51 -5.15 25.59
CA LEU A 158 5.51 -4.40 26.36
C LEU A 158 6.18 -5.24 27.46
N GLY A 159 5.48 -6.25 27.99
CA GLY A 159 5.99 -7.13 29.04
C GLY A 159 6.06 -6.38 30.38
N GLN A 160 7.27 -6.20 30.90
CA GLN A 160 7.50 -5.41 32.13
C GLN A 160 7.79 -3.92 31.84
N ASN A 161 7.87 -3.55 30.56
CA ASN A 161 8.17 -2.18 30.15
C ASN A 161 6.89 -1.33 30.03
N VAL A 162 7.08 -0.02 29.89
CA VAL A 162 6.01 0.92 29.56
C VAL A 162 6.42 1.72 28.33
N LEU A 163 5.44 2.24 27.57
CA LEU A 163 5.66 3.06 26.39
C LEU A 163 5.32 4.52 26.68
N GLN A 164 6.35 5.35 26.83
CA GLN A 164 6.20 6.78 27.12
C GLN A 164 5.67 7.56 25.90
N PRO A 165 5.10 8.76 26.10
CA PRO A 165 4.77 9.68 25.02
C PRO A 165 5.93 9.86 24.02
N GLY A 166 5.63 9.75 22.73
CA GLY A 166 6.61 9.86 21.63
C GLY A 166 7.47 8.62 21.39
N GLN A 167 7.44 7.61 22.26
CA GLN A 167 8.16 6.36 22.04
C GLN A 167 7.41 5.43 21.07
N ARG A 168 8.16 4.47 20.51
CA ARG A 168 7.63 3.45 19.61
C ARG A 168 8.00 2.03 20.03
N LEU A 169 7.13 1.09 19.70
CA LEU A 169 7.27 -0.34 19.89
C LEU A 169 7.18 -1.03 18.52
N GLN A 170 8.11 -1.95 18.23
CA GLN A 170 7.97 -2.80 17.05
C GLN A 170 6.96 -3.92 17.33
N VAL A 171 5.92 -4.00 16.50
CA VAL A 171 4.89 -5.05 16.56
C VAL A 171 5.12 -6.01 15.40
N SER A 172 5.56 -7.22 15.73
CA SER A 172 5.75 -8.31 14.76
C SER A 172 4.55 -9.24 14.75
N LEU A 173 3.96 -9.42 13.57
CA LEU A 173 2.78 -10.26 13.37
C LEU A 173 3.03 -11.30 12.27
N PRO A 174 2.33 -12.45 12.31
CA PRO A 174 2.46 -13.47 11.27
C PRO A 174 2.08 -12.90 9.90
N ALA A 175 3.05 -12.86 8.99
CA ALA A 175 2.79 -12.48 7.62
C ALA A 175 1.88 -13.49 6.93
N GLY A 176 1.15 -13.01 5.93
CA GLY A 176 0.46 -13.88 4.99
C GLY A 176 -0.95 -14.34 5.35
N ARG A 177 -1.53 -13.80 6.43
CA ARG A 177 -2.91 -14.09 6.84
C ARG A 177 -3.88 -12.98 6.42
N VAL A 178 -3.86 -11.87 7.15
CA VAL A 178 -4.70 -10.69 6.92
C VAL A 178 -3.94 -9.42 7.24
N CYS A 179 -4.33 -8.32 6.60
CA CYS A 179 -3.73 -6.99 6.82
C CYS A 179 -4.49 -6.14 7.84
N THR A 180 -5.53 -6.70 8.45
CA THR A 180 -6.33 -6.04 9.48
C THR A 180 -5.95 -6.56 10.86
N VAL A 181 -5.72 -5.63 11.78
CA VAL A 181 -5.40 -5.92 13.17
C VAL A 181 -6.40 -5.26 14.11
N ASP A 182 -6.54 -5.85 15.28
CA ASP A 182 -7.21 -5.25 16.42
C ASP A 182 -6.13 -4.85 17.42
N MET A 183 -6.28 -3.67 18.02
CA MET A 183 -5.38 -3.11 19.02
C MET A 183 -6.15 -2.73 20.28
N ARG A 184 -5.58 -3.03 21.44
CA ARG A 184 -6.05 -2.58 22.75
C ARG A 184 -4.89 -1.99 23.53
N VAL A 185 -5.12 -0.84 24.15
CA VAL A 185 -4.15 -0.13 24.97
C VAL A 185 -4.69 0.03 26.38
N VAL A 186 -3.84 -0.16 27.38
CA VAL A 186 -4.12 0.20 28.78
C VAL A 186 -3.12 1.26 29.22
N TYR A 187 -3.63 2.42 29.64
CA TYR A 187 -2.79 3.52 30.13
C TYR A 187 -2.39 3.31 31.59
N ALA A 188 -1.38 4.06 32.04
CA ALA A 188 -0.92 4.02 33.43
C ALA A 188 -2.02 4.33 34.46
N ASP A 189 -3.03 5.14 34.08
CA ASP A 189 -4.19 5.47 34.92
C ASP A 189 -5.28 4.38 34.95
N GLY A 190 -5.06 3.25 34.26
CA GLY A 190 -5.97 2.10 34.22
C GLY A 190 -7.07 2.19 33.16
N ARG A 191 -7.22 3.31 32.45
CA ARG A 191 -8.17 3.40 31.34
C ARG A 191 -7.69 2.54 30.16
N SER A 192 -8.63 1.93 29.45
CA SER A 192 -8.32 1.13 28.26
C SER A 192 -9.17 1.51 27.06
N PHE A 193 -8.57 1.43 25.88
CA PHE A 193 -9.21 1.78 24.62
C PHE A 193 -8.87 0.75 23.55
N GLU A 194 -9.79 0.55 22.62
CA GLU A 194 -9.67 -0.42 21.53
C GLU A 194 -9.84 0.26 20.17
N ARG A 195 -9.12 -0.25 19.18
CA ARG A 195 -9.35 0.03 17.76
C ARG A 195 -9.35 -1.29 17.02
N ARG A 196 -10.40 -1.57 16.26
CA ARG A 196 -10.58 -2.85 15.55
C ARG A 196 -10.52 -2.65 14.04
N ARG A 197 -10.11 -3.71 13.34
CA ARG A 197 -10.02 -3.78 11.87
C ARG A 197 -9.17 -2.67 11.26
N VAL A 198 -8.05 -2.36 11.92
CA VAL A 198 -7.09 -1.36 11.43
C VAL A 198 -6.23 -1.99 10.34
N GLU A 199 -6.17 -1.37 9.18
CA GLU A 199 -5.27 -1.79 8.08
C GLU A 199 -3.83 -1.41 8.43
N THR A 200 -2.90 -2.38 8.32
CA THR A 200 -1.51 -2.20 8.75
C THR A 200 -0.46 -2.57 7.70
N CYS A 201 -0.81 -3.29 6.64
CA CYS A 201 0.16 -3.66 5.62
C CYS A 201 0.62 -2.45 4.79
N SER A 202 -0.14 -1.36 4.77
CA SER A 202 0.27 -0.12 4.09
C SER A 202 1.01 0.89 4.97
N VAL A 203 1.14 0.63 6.29
CA VAL A 203 1.72 1.58 7.23
C VAL A 203 2.96 1.01 7.92
N ASN A 204 4.01 1.83 8.02
CA ASN A 204 5.20 1.47 8.79
C ASN A 204 5.04 1.89 10.25
N ASP A 205 4.45 3.06 10.48
CA ASP A 205 4.21 3.62 11.81
C ASP A 205 2.71 3.84 11.97
N PHE A 206 2.13 3.22 13.00
CA PHE A 206 0.78 3.51 13.44
C PHE A 206 0.85 4.43 14.66
N VAL A 207 0.44 5.69 14.49
CA VAL A 207 0.41 6.66 15.59
C VAL A 207 -0.91 6.55 16.35
N TRP A 208 -0.82 6.03 17.58
CA TRP A 208 -1.93 5.98 18.52
C TRP A 208 -2.18 7.36 19.12
N ARG A 209 -3.40 7.88 18.95
CA ARG A 209 -3.84 9.20 19.40
C ARG A 209 -5.10 9.09 20.24
#